data_AF-A0A258DRB4-F1
#
_entry.id   AF-A0A258DRB4-F1
#
_cell.length_a   1.000
_cell.length_b   1.000
_cell.length_c   1.000
_cell.angle_alpha   90.00
_cell.angle_beta   90.00
_cell.angle_gamma   90.00
#
_symmetry.space_group_name_H-M   'P 1'
#
loop_
_entity.id
_entity.type
_entity.pdbx_description
1 polymer ?
#
loop_
_entity_poly.entity_id
_entity_poly.type
_entity_poly.pdbx_seq_one_letter_code
_entity_poly.pdbx_strand_id
1 'polypeptide(L)'
;MSTPPLPARAAVPDAPFPVSFEINGEPLTPGVTLLRESTRFVVHSRHAVAMDLCLYDPKEPTRETARVRMQRAECDLWHATVRGIKAGTLYGYRAHGPWLPQNAMRFNAKKLMLDPYARAIHGRPDEAEHMRTLTDPRHSHGCIDNGASALKSVVIDESFDWTGDAKPRIPWQETVICELHVKGFTQTHPDVPAKLRGTYAGLAHPAVTSYLRDLGITSVQLLPVHQHLDDGFLLGRDLTNYWGYNTIGFF
;
A
#
# COMPACT_ATOMS: atom_id res chain seq x y z
N MET A 1 30.30 16.60 -16.60
CA MET A 1 30.05 15.30 -17.27
C MET A 1 28.61 15.30 -17.73
N SER A 2 28.40 15.29 -19.05
CA SER A 2 27.09 15.45 -19.68
C SER A 2 26.22 14.22 -19.42
N THR A 3 25.01 14.42 -18.93
CA THR A 3 23.99 13.38 -18.75
C THR A 3 23.70 12.74 -20.11
N PRO A 4 23.81 11.41 -20.29
CA PRO A 4 23.46 10.80 -21.55
C PRO A 4 21.96 11.00 -21.82
N PRO A 5 21.55 11.22 -23.08
CA PRO A 5 20.15 11.37 -23.43
C PRO A 5 19.39 10.08 -23.07
N LEU A 6 18.20 10.25 -22.47
CA LEU A 6 17.27 9.15 -22.22
C LEU A 6 16.97 8.43 -23.54
N PRO A 7 16.97 7.08 -23.57
CA PRO A 7 16.58 6.34 -24.75
C PRO A 7 15.14 6.71 -25.16
N ALA A 8 14.94 6.85 -26.46
CA ALA A 8 13.68 7.27 -27.06
C ALA A 8 12.49 6.39 -26.60
N ARG A 9 11.34 7.05 -26.43
CA ARG A 9 10.02 6.47 -26.13
C ARG A 9 9.74 5.22 -26.98
N ALA A 10 9.89 4.04 -26.40
CA ALA A 10 9.11 2.89 -26.83
C ALA A 10 7.80 2.93 -26.03
N ALA A 11 6.72 3.38 -26.67
CA ALA A 11 5.39 3.09 -26.17
C ALA A 11 5.26 1.56 -26.11
N VAL A 12 4.92 1.02 -24.95
CA VAL A 12 4.42 -0.35 -24.89
C VAL A 12 3.12 -0.36 -25.70
N PRO A 13 2.96 -1.24 -26.70
CA PRO A 13 1.74 -1.29 -27.50
C PRO A 13 0.55 -1.62 -26.59
N ASP A 14 -0.59 -0.97 -26.83
CA ASP A 14 -1.91 -1.28 -26.28
C ASP A 14 -2.12 -1.11 -24.76
N ALA A 15 -1.77 0.05 -24.20
CA ALA A 15 -2.46 0.48 -22.98
C ALA A 15 -3.92 0.84 -23.34
N PRO A 16 -4.95 0.14 -22.82
CA PRO A 16 -6.36 0.43 -23.13
C PRO A 16 -6.83 1.80 -22.60
N PHE A 17 -5.98 2.50 -21.87
CA PHE A 17 -6.26 3.78 -21.23
C PHE A 17 -5.37 4.88 -21.80
N PRO A 18 -5.94 6.03 -22.21
CA PRO A 18 -5.15 7.21 -22.56
C PRO A 18 -4.29 7.66 -21.37
N VAL A 19 -3.01 7.93 -21.63
CA VAL A 19 -2.03 8.38 -20.63
C VAL A 19 -1.58 9.80 -20.93
N SER A 20 -1.54 10.66 -19.91
CA SER A 20 -0.97 12.01 -19.95
C SER A 20 0.19 12.14 -18.94
N PHE A 21 1.13 13.02 -19.28
CA PHE A 21 2.26 13.39 -18.44
C PHE A 21 2.33 14.92 -18.21
N GLU A 22 1.27 15.65 -18.54
CA GLU A 22 1.23 17.09 -18.31
C GLU A 22 1.10 17.41 -16.81
N ILE A 23 1.88 18.37 -16.35
CA ILE A 23 1.86 18.89 -14.98
C ILE A 23 1.21 20.27 -15.05
N ASN A 24 -0.10 20.34 -14.80
CA ASN A 24 -0.90 21.56 -14.97
C ASN A 24 -0.80 22.51 -13.77
N GLY A 25 0.42 22.88 -13.37
CA GLY A 25 0.70 23.84 -12.30
C GLY A 25 0.50 23.33 -10.87
N GLU A 26 -0.09 22.15 -10.67
CA GLU A 26 -0.15 21.49 -9.37
C GLU A 26 1.15 20.73 -9.07
N PRO A 27 1.71 20.84 -7.86
CA PRO A 27 2.88 20.07 -7.46
C PRO A 27 2.56 18.57 -7.41
N LEU A 28 3.51 17.75 -7.84
CA LEU A 28 3.40 16.30 -7.73
C LEU A 28 3.53 15.89 -6.26
N THR A 29 2.46 15.32 -5.71
CA THR A 29 2.45 14.72 -4.37
C THR A 29 2.53 13.20 -4.50
N PRO A 30 3.42 12.51 -3.76
CA PRO A 30 3.51 11.05 -3.79
C PRO A 30 2.20 10.34 -3.44
N GLY A 31 2.01 9.15 -4.00
CA GLY A 31 0.80 8.35 -3.88
C GLY A 31 -0.13 8.54 -5.07
N VAL A 32 -1.42 8.29 -4.82
CA VAL A 32 -2.46 8.28 -5.85
C VAL A 32 -3.44 9.41 -5.61
N THR A 33 -3.73 10.19 -6.66
CA THR A 33 -4.74 11.24 -6.64
C THR A 33 -5.83 10.93 -7.65
N LEU A 34 -7.06 10.74 -7.17
CA LEU A 34 -8.24 10.67 -8.02
C LEU A 34 -8.58 12.07 -8.55
N LEU A 35 -8.59 12.19 -9.87
CA LEU A 35 -9.06 13.38 -10.61
C LEU A 35 -10.42 13.05 -11.23
N ARG A 36 -11.12 14.07 -11.75
CA ARG A 36 -12.49 13.92 -12.27
C ARG A 36 -12.63 12.84 -13.35
N GLU A 37 -11.65 12.68 -14.23
CA GLU A 37 -11.69 11.72 -15.37
C GLU A 37 -10.45 10.83 -15.46
N SER A 38 -9.53 10.97 -14.51
CA SER A 38 -8.23 10.31 -14.53
C SER A 38 -7.72 10.06 -13.13
N THR A 39 -6.66 9.28 -13.03
CA THR A 39 -5.95 9.03 -11.79
C THR A 39 -4.49 9.33 -12.01
N ARG A 40 -3.92 10.16 -11.14
CA ARG A 40 -2.51 10.50 -11.14
C ARG A 40 -1.79 9.58 -10.15
N PHE A 41 -0.73 8.94 -10.63
CA PHE A 41 0.16 8.09 -9.86
C PHE A 41 1.51 8.78 -9.74
N VAL A 42 2.05 8.87 -8.53
CA VAL A 42 3.34 9.50 -8.25
C VAL A 42 4.12 8.65 -7.25
N VAL A 43 5.35 8.28 -7.59
CA VAL A 43 6.23 7.52 -6.69
C VAL A 43 7.65 8.06 -6.73
N HIS A 44 8.30 8.15 -5.58
CA HIS A 44 9.68 8.60 -5.48
C HIS A 44 10.67 7.45 -5.75
N SER A 45 11.67 7.69 -6.60
CA SER A 45 12.86 6.85 -6.70
C SER A 45 14.04 7.58 -7.35
N ARG A 46 15.08 7.85 -6.56
CA ARG A 46 16.32 8.51 -7.01
C ARG A 46 17.18 7.68 -7.96
N HIS A 47 17.23 6.36 -7.74
CA HIS A 47 18.18 5.47 -8.40
C HIS A 47 17.56 4.60 -9.50
N ALA A 48 16.23 4.62 -9.65
CA ALA A 48 15.60 3.94 -10.78
C ALA A 48 16.04 4.58 -12.10
N VAL A 49 16.28 3.74 -13.11
CA VAL A 49 16.54 4.20 -14.49
C VAL A 49 15.27 4.21 -15.32
N ALA A 50 14.25 3.45 -14.92
CA ALA A 50 12.89 3.50 -15.43
C ALA A 50 11.89 2.99 -14.38
N MET A 51 10.63 3.40 -14.50
CA MET A 51 9.54 2.94 -13.66
C MET A 51 8.33 2.58 -14.53
N ASP A 52 7.75 1.41 -14.29
CA ASP A 52 6.48 0.99 -14.88
C ASP A 52 5.38 0.96 -13.82
N LEU A 53 4.26 1.61 -14.11
CA LEU A 53 2.97 1.40 -13.43
C LEU A 53 2.30 0.18 -14.05
N CYS A 54 1.94 -0.80 -13.24
CA CYS A 54 1.23 -2.01 -13.67
C CYS A 54 -0.18 -2.00 -13.08
N LEU A 55 -1.20 -2.16 -13.91
CA LEU A 55 -2.62 -2.16 -13.54
C LEU A 55 -3.17 -3.58 -13.63
N TYR A 56 -4.05 -3.96 -12.71
CA TYR A 56 -4.63 -5.29 -12.60
C TYR A 56 -6.16 -5.25 -12.51
N ASP A 57 -6.81 -6.31 -12.98
CA ASP A 57 -8.26 -6.44 -12.90
C ASP A 57 -8.69 -6.70 -11.45
N PRO A 58 -9.56 -5.88 -10.84
CA PRO A 58 -10.04 -6.15 -9.48
C PRO A 58 -10.88 -7.43 -9.35
N LYS A 59 -11.48 -7.92 -10.45
CA LYS A 59 -12.23 -9.19 -10.48
C LYS A 59 -11.32 -10.39 -10.70
N GLU A 60 -10.17 -10.19 -11.32
CA GLU A 60 -9.14 -11.21 -11.55
C GLU A 60 -7.75 -10.65 -11.17
N PRO A 61 -7.42 -10.57 -9.86
CA PRO A 61 -6.24 -9.85 -9.37
C PRO A 61 -4.89 -10.36 -9.89
N THR A 62 -4.86 -11.57 -10.44
CA THR A 62 -3.70 -12.20 -11.08
C THR A 62 -3.41 -11.65 -12.48
N ARG A 63 -4.42 -11.06 -13.14
CA ARG A 63 -4.35 -10.61 -14.53
C ARG A 63 -3.94 -9.15 -14.63
N GLU A 64 -2.77 -8.92 -15.20
CA GLU A 64 -2.32 -7.59 -15.58
C GLU A 64 -3.13 -7.09 -16.79
N THR A 65 -3.76 -5.93 -16.67
CA THR A 65 -4.62 -5.35 -17.70
C THR A 65 -3.90 -4.29 -18.52
N ALA A 66 -2.92 -3.61 -17.93
CA ALA A 66 -2.13 -2.60 -18.60
C ALA A 66 -0.79 -2.36 -17.91
N ARG A 67 0.19 -1.89 -18.68
CA ARG A 67 1.47 -1.41 -18.17
C ARG A 67 1.83 -0.07 -18.80
N VAL A 68 2.16 0.90 -17.97
CA VAL A 68 2.45 2.28 -18.38
C VAL A 68 3.86 2.66 -17.95
N ARG A 69 4.71 3.02 -18.91
CA ARG A 69 6.03 3.61 -18.63
C ARG A 69 5.83 5.01 -18.07
N MET A 70 6.27 5.22 -16.83
CA MET A 70 6.16 6.51 -16.14
C MET A 70 7.24 7.48 -16.62
N GLN A 71 6.97 8.79 -16.48
CA GLN A 71 7.97 9.84 -16.72
C GLN A 71 8.62 10.27 -15.42
N ARG A 72 9.92 10.54 -15.48
CA ARG A 72 10.66 11.13 -14.36
C ARG A 72 10.52 12.66 -14.41
N ALA A 73 10.16 13.23 -13.28
CA ALA A 73 10.05 14.67 -13.04
C ALA A 73 11.11 15.14 -12.03
N GLU A 74 10.96 16.36 -11.53
CA GLU A 74 11.80 16.93 -10.47
C GLU A 74 11.73 16.11 -9.17
N CYS A 75 12.70 16.35 -8.28
CA CYS A 75 12.76 15.72 -6.95
C CYS A 75 12.70 14.18 -6.96
N ASP A 76 13.22 13.57 -8.04
CA ASP A 76 13.26 12.10 -8.19
C ASP A 76 11.88 11.44 -8.19
N LEU A 77 10.84 12.19 -8.57
CA LEU A 77 9.47 11.69 -8.70
C LEU A 77 9.25 11.07 -10.07
N TRP A 78 8.53 9.95 -10.08
CA TRP A 78 8.02 9.28 -11.27
C TRP A 78 6.53 9.42 -11.29
N HIS A 79 5.96 9.83 -12.43
CA HIS A 79 4.53 10.04 -12.54
C HIS A 79 3.91 9.56 -13.84
N ALA A 80 2.61 9.26 -13.77
CA ALA A 80 1.74 9.02 -14.91
C ALA A 80 0.31 9.41 -14.53
N THR A 81 -0.43 10.03 -15.45
CA THR A 81 -1.87 10.29 -15.28
C THR A 81 -2.63 9.43 -16.28
N VAL A 82 -3.49 8.54 -15.80
CA VAL A 82 -4.19 7.54 -16.62
C VAL A 82 -5.69 7.82 -16.59
N ARG A 83 -6.33 7.96 -17.76
CA ARG A 83 -7.78 8.18 -17.86
C ARG A 83 -8.56 6.90 -17.64
N GLY A 84 -9.76 7.01 -17.07
CA GLY A 84 -10.69 5.88 -16.90
C GLY A 84 -10.38 4.93 -15.75
N ILE A 85 -9.33 5.22 -14.96
CA ILE A 85 -9.04 4.52 -13.71
C ILE A 85 -9.98 5.03 -12.60
N LYS A 86 -10.46 4.12 -11.75
CA LYS A 86 -11.43 4.39 -10.70
C LYS A 86 -10.95 3.82 -9.36
N ALA A 87 -11.61 4.23 -8.29
CA ALA A 87 -11.45 3.57 -7.00
C ALA A 87 -11.75 2.06 -7.10
N GLY A 88 -10.98 1.26 -6.38
CA GLY A 88 -10.97 -0.20 -6.44
C GLY A 88 -10.00 -0.78 -7.47
N THR A 89 -9.45 0.01 -8.41
CA THR A 89 -8.43 -0.49 -9.35
C THR A 89 -7.19 -0.95 -8.58
N LEU A 90 -6.69 -2.13 -8.94
CA LEU A 90 -5.47 -2.70 -8.37
C LEU A 90 -4.26 -2.27 -9.19
N TYR A 91 -3.16 -1.95 -8.49
CA TYR A 91 -1.92 -1.54 -9.15
C TYR A 91 -0.67 -1.91 -8.35
N GLY A 92 0.49 -1.73 -8.99
CA GLY A 92 1.80 -1.77 -8.36
C GLY A 92 2.87 -1.23 -9.30
N TYR A 93 4.11 -1.17 -8.84
CA TYR A 93 5.23 -0.64 -9.63
C TYR A 93 6.29 -1.68 -9.92
N ARG A 94 6.95 -1.54 -11.07
CA ARG A 94 8.20 -2.25 -11.40
C ARG A 94 9.29 -1.23 -11.65
N ALA A 95 10.29 -1.24 -10.78
CA ALA A 95 11.44 -0.36 -10.90
C ALA A 95 12.57 -1.07 -11.65
N HIS A 96 13.12 -0.37 -12.63
CA HIS A 96 14.29 -0.79 -13.39
C HIS A 96 15.52 -0.07 -12.86
N GLY A 97 16.67 -0.74 -12.86
CA GLY A 97 17.91 -0.15 -12.40
C GLY A 97 19.01 -1.19 -12.26
N PRO A 98 20.18 -0.77 -11.77
CA PRO A 98 21.31 -1.67 -11.58
C PRO A 98 21.01 -2.70 -10.48
N TRP A 99 21.42 -3.94 -10.73
CA TRP A 99 21.54 -4.98 -9.71
C TRP A 99 23.01 -5.09 -9.28
N LEU A 100 23.36 -4.37 -8.21
CA LEU A 100 24.68 -4.37 -7.58
C LEU A 100 24.49 -4.57 -6.06
N PRO A 101 24.20 -5.81 -5.60
CA PRO A 101 23.92 -6.09 -4.18
C PRO A 101 25.02 -5.64 -3.21
N GLN A 102 26.27 -5.70 -3.65
CA GLN A 102 27.44 -5.22 -2.92
C GLN A 102 27.42 -3.70 -2.67
N ASN A 103 26.68 -2.95 -3.50
CA ASN A 103 26.41 -1.51 -3.33
C ASN A 103 24.96 -1.26 -2.88
N ALA A 104 24.26 -2.28 -2.37
CA ALA A 104 22.85 -2.24 -1.99
C ALA A 104 21.86 -1.85 -3.11
N MET A 105 22.28 -1.83 -4.38
CA MET A 105 21.38 -1.59 -5.51
C MET A 105 20.69 -2.90 -5.87
N ARG A 106 19.41 -3.02 -5.55
CA ARG A 106 18.64 -4.27 -5.68
C ARG A 106 17.44 -4.16 -6.63
N PHE A 107 17.58 -3.40 -7.71
CA PHE A 107 16.50 -3.25 -8.69
C PHE A 107 16.21 -4.57 -9.41
N ASN A 108 14.93 -4.97 -9.42
CA ASN A 108 14.47 -6.14 -10.17
C ASN A 108 13.06 -5.89 -10.70
N ALA A 109 12.95 -5.54 -11.99
CA ALA A 109 11.66 -5.26 -12.63
C ALA A 109 10.76 -6.50 -12.77
N LYS A 110 11.25 -7.73 -12.50
CA LYS A 110 10.39 -8.93 -12.40
C LYS A 110 9.59 -8.96 -11.10
N LYS A 111 9.93 -8.12 -10.12
CA LYS A 111 9.19 -7.98 -8.87
C LYS A 111 8.28 -6.76 -8.95
N LEU A 112 6.98 -7.01 -8.99
CA LEU A 112 5.96 -6.03 -8.69
C LEU A 112 6.06 -5.66 -7.21
N MET A 113 6.07 -4.36 -6.96
CA MET A 113 6.16 -3.76 -5.64
C MET A 113 4.90 -2.97 -5.32
N LEU A 114 4.56 -2.91 -4.05
CA LEU A 114 3.54 -2.00 -3.54
C LEU A 114 3.98 -0.55 -3.71
N ASP A 115 3.01 0.34 -3.88
CA ASP A 115 3.21 1.77 -3.66
C ASP A 115 3.50 2.01 -2.17
N PRO A 116 4.64 2.61 -1.80
CA PRO A 116 4.93 2.95 -0.40
C PRO A 116 3.94 3.96 0.20
N TYR A 117 3.16 4.64 -0.64
CA TYR A 117 2.09 5.57 -0.28
C TYR A 117 0.69 4.97 -0.47
N ALA A 118 0.57 3.63 -0.66
CA ALA A 118 -0.71 2.97 -0.76
C ALA A 118 -1.49 3.09 0.55
N ARG A 119 -2.74 3.56 0.44
CA ARG A 119 -3.69 3.65 1.56
C ARG A 119 -4.57 2.41 1.74
N ALA A 120 -4.40 1.44 0.85
CA ALA A 120 -5.05 0.13 0.92
C ALA A 120 -4.24 -0.88 0.11
N ILE A 121 -4.18 -2.11 0.64
CA ILE A 121 -3.45 -3.22 0.05
C ILE A 121 -4.42 -4.39 -0.13
N HIS A 122 -4.41 -4.97 -1.34
CA HIS A 122 -5.17 -6.16 -1.70
C HIS A 122 -4.26 -7.39 -1.70
N GLY A 123 -4.80 -8.48 -1.18
CA GLY A 123 -4.14 -9.79 -1.08
C GLY A 123 -3.87 -10.17 0.37
N ARG A 124 -3.46 -11.42 0.57
CA ARG A 124 -3.02 -11.91 1.87
C ARG A 124 -1.50 -12.02 1.83
N PRO A 125 -0.79 -11.39 2.77
CA PRO A 125 0.61 -11.68 2.97
C PRO A 125 0.81 -13.18 3.27
N ASP A 126 1.51 -13.89 2.41
CA ASP A 126 1.68 -15.35 2.53
C ASP A 126 3.15 -15.79 2.50
N GLU A 127 4.08 -14.83 2.57
CA GLU A 127 5.52 -15.05 2.59
C GLU A 127 6.09 -15.89 1.44
N ALA A 128 5.29 -16.09 0.38
CA ALA A 128 5.68 -16.97 -0.69
C ALA A 128 6.97 -16.48 -1.36
N GLU A 129 7.70 -17.42 -1.96
CA GLU A 129 9.03 -17.22 -2.56
C GLU A 129 9.10 -16.00 -3.49
N HIS A 130 7.97 -15.65 -4.10
CA HIS A 130 7.80 -14.50 -4.97
C HIS A 130 7.96 -13.13 -4.29
N MET A 131 7.82 -13.06 -2.95
CA MET A 131 8.07 -11.89 -2.10
C MET A 131 9.53 -11.79 -1.66
N ARG A 132 10.32 -12.85 -1.82
CA ARG A 132 11.72 -12.90 -1.42
C ARG A 132 12.63 -12.63 -2.61
N THR A 133 13.71 -11.89 -2.38
CA THR A 133 14.86 -11.92 -3.27
C THR A 133 15.87 -12.90 -2.69
N LEU A 134 15.62 -14.20 -2.87
CA LEU A 134 16.54 -15.22 -2.39
C LEU A 134 17.91 -15.00 -3.05
N THR A 135 18.96 -15.08 -2.25
CA THR A 135 20.34 -15.19 -2.74
C THR A 135 20.52 -16.61 -3.24
N ASP A 136 20.14 -16.87 -4.48
CA ASP A 136 20.43 -18.16 -5.09
C ASP A 136 21.81 -18.10 -5.78
N PRO A 137 22.79 -18.92 -5.35
CA PRO A 137 24.09 -19.00 -6.02
C PRO A 137 24.02 -19.60 -7.42
N ARG A 138 22.92 -20.28 -7.78
CA ARG A 138 22.66 -20.96 -9.05
C ARG A 138 21.69 -20.20 -9.96
N HIS A 139 20.93 -19.23 -9.44
CA HIS A 139 20.01 -18.42 -10.24
C HIS A 139 20.42 -16.94 -10.21
N SER A 140 21.08 -16.52 -11.29
CA SER A 140 21.21 -15.12 -11.63
C SER A 140 19.82 -14.49 -11.77
N HIS A 141 19.52 -13.54 -10.88
CA HIS A 141 18.24 -12.83 -10.74
C HIS A 141 17.08 -13.69 -10.22
N GLY A 142 16.24 -13.10 -9.37
CA GLY A 142 14.86 -13.56 -9.17
C GLY A 142 14.07 -13.35 -10.46
N CYS A 143 14.30 -14.23 -11.43
CA CYS A 143 13.83 -14.18 -12.81
C CYS A 143 12.32 -14.41 -12.95
N ILE A 144 11.72 -15.03 -11.93
CA ILE A 144 10.30 -15.32 -11.84
C ILE A 144 9.54 -14.03 -11.57
N ASP A 145 8.61 -13.74 -12.49
CA ASP A 145 7.64 -12.68 -12.33
C ASP A 145 6.68 -13.01 -11.19
N ASN A 146 6.56 -12.10 -10.22
CA ASN A 146 5.64 -12.27 -9.10
C ASN A 146 4.27 -11.59 -9.31
N GLY A 147 4.04 -10.91 -10.44
CA GLY A 147 2.89 -10.02 -10.62
C GLY A 147 1.53 -10.70 -10.41
N ALA A 148 1.40 -11.99 -10.71
CA ALA A 148 0.16 -12.73 -10.50
C ALA A 148 -0.16 -12.97 -9.01
N SER A 149 0.86 -13.15 -8.17
CA SER A 149 0.70 -13.52 -6.75
C SER A 149 1.02 -12.40 -5.76
N ALA A 150 1.74 -11.37 -6.20
CA ALA A 150 2.15 -10.25 -5.36
C ALA A 150 0.94 -9.49 -4.79
N LEU A 151 1.11 -8.94 -3.59
CA LEU A 151 0.20 -7.94 -3.05
C LEU A 151 0.06 -6.76 -4.02
N LYS A 152 -1.15 -6.19 -4.10
CA LYS A 152 -1.45 -5.04 -4.95
C LYS A 152 -1.84 -3.85 -4.09
N SER A 153 -1.38 -2.67 -4.48
CA SER A 153 -1.93 -1.43 -3.95
C SER A 153 -3.32 -1.20 -4.57
N VAL A 154 -4.20 -0.50 -3.85
CA VAL A 154 -5.57 -0.22 -4.30
C VAL A 154 -5.74 1.29 -4.45
N VAL A 155 -6.30 1.71 -5.58
CA VAL A 155 -6.78 3.09 -5.74
C VAL A 155 -7.99 3.27 -4.83
N ILE A 156 -7.95 4.21 -3.88
CA ILE A 156 -9.08 4.46 -2.98
C ILE A 156 -9.70 5.82 -3.22
N ASP A 157 -10.98 5.91 -2.91
CA ASP A 157 -11.68 7.18 -2.77
C ASP A 157 -11.60 7.62 -1.31
N GLU A 158 -11.02 8.81 -1.09
CA GLU A 158 -10.85 9.40 0.24
C GLU A 158 -12.02 10.31 0.63
N SER A 159 -13.02 10.47 -0.23
CA SER A 159 -14.21 11.30 0.05
C SER A 159 -15.17 10.62 1.03
N PHE A 160 -14.78 10.57 2.31
CA PHE A 160 -15.66 10.11 3.38
C PHE A 160 -16.41 11.29 4.02
N ASP A 161 -17.74 11.20 4.13
CA ASP A 161 -18.54 12.18 4.85
C ASP A 161 -18.45 11.93 6.37
N TRP A 162 -17.68 12.77 7.05
CA TRP A 162 -17.48 12.72 8.50
C TRP A 162 -18.67 13.27 9.30
N THR A 163 -19.72 13.80 8.66
CA THR A 163 -20.93 14.33 9.33
C THR A 163 -20.64 15.36 10.42
N GLY A 164 -19.55 16.12 10.28
CA GLY A 164 -19.12 17.14 11.25
C GLY A 164 -18.30 16.64 12.43
N ASP A 165 -17.75 15.42 12.38
CA ASP A 165 -16.81 14.91 13.40
C ASP A 165 -15.67 15.90 13.66
N ALA A 166 -15.32 16.07 14.93
CA ALA A 166 -14.30 17.00 15.37
C ALA A 166 -13.42 16.38 16.46
N LYS A 167 -12.13 16.73 16.43
CA LYS A 167 -11.16 16.25 17.42
C LYS A 167 -11.60 16.67 18.84
N PRO A 168 -11.69 15.73 19.81
CA PRO A 168 -12.07 16.05 21.19
C PRO A 168 -11.13 17.02 21.92
N ARG A 169 -9.85 17.09 21.52
CA ARG A 169 -8.81 17.99 22.09
C ARG A 169 -8.71 17.92 23.63
N ILE A 170 -8.77 16.71 24.19
CA ILE A 170 -8.62 16.47 25.64
C ILE A 170 -7.25 17.00 26.11
N PRO A 171 -7.19 17.86 27.15
CA PRO A 171 -5.94 18.30 27.74
C PRO A 171 -5.10 17.13 28.26
N TRP A 172 -3.77 17.20 28.14
CA TRP A 172 -2.88 16.14 28.60
C TRP A 172 -3.05 15.80 30.09
N GLN A 173 -3.31 16.80 30.93
CA GLN A 173 -3.53 16.61 32.36
C GLN A 173 -4.84 15.87 32.71
N GLU A 174 -5.79 15.81 31.77
CA GLU A 174 -7.07 15.11 31.89
C GLU A 174 -7.05 13.76 31.16
N THR A 175 -5.94 13.43 30.49
CA THR A 175 -5.86 12.25 29.62
C THR A 175 -5.66 10.98 30.43
N VAL A 176 -6.56 10.01 30.23
CA VAL A 176 -6.44 8.62 30.68
C VAL A 176 -6.37 7.72 29.46
N ILE A 177 -5.21 7.09 29.27
CA ILE A 177 -4.92 6.23 28.11
C ILE A 177 -5.30 4.78 28.43
N CYS A 178 -6.06 4.16 27.53
CA CYS A 178 -6.27 2.71 27.51
C CYS A 178 -5.58 2.12 26.28
N GLU A 179 -4.50 1.36 26.49
CA GLU A 179 -3.88 0.58 25.43
C GLU A 179 -4.71 -0.69 25.17
N LEU A 180 -5.06 -0.94 23.91
CA LEU A 180 -5.80 -2.14 23.54
C LEU A 180 -5.47 -2.65 22.14
N HIS A 181 -5.77 -3.93 21.95
CA HIS A 181 -5.70 -4.60 20.67
C HIS A 181 -7.09 -4.67 20.02
N VAL A 182 -7.27 -4.13 18.81
CA VAL A 182 -8.56 -4.08 18.08
C VAL A 182 -9.27 -5.44 18.08
N LYS A 183 -8.55 -6.50 17.66
CA LYS A 183 -9.07 -7.87 17.67
C LYS A 183 -9.43 -8.36 19.08
N GLY A 184 -8.43 -8.50 19.95
CA GLY A 184 -8.61 -9.10 21.28
C GLY A 184 -9.67 -8.44 22.14
N PHE A 185 -9.80 -7.12 22.08
CA PHE A 185 -10.71 -6.37 22.94
C PHE A 185 -12.17 -6.78 22.76
N THR A 186 -12.56 -7.18 21.55
CA THR A 186 -13.97 -7.51 21.24
C THR A 186 -14.20 -8.93 20.74
N GLN A 187 -13.15 -9.73 20.52
CA GLN A 187 -13.24 -11.06 19.91
C GLN A 187 -14.22 -12.00 20.63
N THR A 188 -14.31 -11.90 21.95
CA THR A 188 -15.17 -12.72 22.81
C THR A 188 -16.26 -11.91 23.52
N HIS A 189 -16.48 -10.64 23.13
CA HIS A 189 -17.42 -9.76 23.82
C HIS A 189 -18.88 -10.21 23.55
N PRO A 190 -19.67 -10.56 24.59
CA PRO A 190 -21.00 -11.15 24.40
C PRO A 190 -21.96 -10.19 23.69
N ASP A 191 -21.94 -8.90 24.08
CA ASP A 191 -22.88 -7.88 23.57
C ASP A 191 -22.48 -7.26 22.22
N VAL A 192 -21.33 -7.65 21.65
CA VAL A 192 -20.96 -7.24 20.29
C VAL A 192 -21.46 -8.33 19.33
N PRO A 193 -22.21 -8.00 18.26
CA PRO A 193 -22.66 -8.97 17.27
C PRO A 193 -21.48 -9.79 16.70
N ALA A 194 -21.67 -11.10 16.57
CA ALA A 194 -20.59 -12.03 16.20
C ALA A 194 -19.81 -11.60 14.94
N LYS A 195 -20.50 -11.04 13.93
CA LYS A 195 -19.90 -10.55 12.68
C LYS A 195 -18.98 -9.33 12.83
N LEU A 196 -19.09 -8.59 13.94
CA LEU A 196 -18.30 -7.38 14.23
C LEU A 196 -17.16 -7.63 15.22
N ARG A 197 -17.19 -8.76 15.94
CA ARG A 197 -16.19 -9.09 16.96
C ARG A 197 -14.80 -9.14 16.34
N GLY A 198 -13.85 -8.48 17.01
CA GLY A 198 -12.46 -8.40 16.62
C GLY A 198 -12.17 -7.50 15.42
N THR A 199 -13.08 -6.58 15.09
CA THR A 199 -12.95 -5.63 13.97
C THR A 199 -13.04 -4.17 14.45
N TYR A 200 -12.65 -3.22 13.59
CA TYR A 200 -12.82 -1.78 13.88
C TYR A 200 -14.28 -1.40 14.20
N ALA A 201 -15.25 -1.96 13.47
CA ALA A 201 -16.67 -1.73 13.73
C ALA A 201 -17.15 -2.34 15.06
N GLY A 202 -16.56 -3.45 15.48
CA GLY A 202 -16.80 -4.03 16.81
C GLY A 202 -16.28 -3.14 17.93
N LEU A 203 -15.10 -2.54 17.75
CA LEU A 203 -14.54 -1.59 18.71
C LEU A 203 -15.38 -0.31 18.82
N ALA A 204 -16.00 0.14 17.73
CA ALA A 204 -16.91 1.29 17.71
C ALA A 204 -18.33 0.96 18.21
N HIS A 205 -18.64 -0.31 18.54
CA HIS A 205 -19.98 -0.72 18.96
C HIS A 205 -20.39 -0.02 20.28
N PRO A 206 -21.68 0.35 20.47
CA PRO A 206 -22.13 1.03 21.70
C PRO A 206 -21.80 0.30 23.00
N ALA A 207 -21.82 -1.04 23.02
CA ALA A 207 -21.44 -1.81 24.21
C ALA A 207 -19.98 -1.54 24.64
N VAL A 208 -19.08 -1.33 23.68
CA VAL A 208 -17.67 -1.06 23.93
C VAL A 208 -17.44 0.41 24.25
N THR A 209 -18.01 1.31 23.46
CA THR A 209 -17.81 2.76 23.67
C THR A 209 -18.46 3.25 24.96
N SER A 210 -19.62 2.70 25.36
CA SER A 210 -20.19 2.98 26.68
C SER A 210 -19.33 2.42 27.81
N TYR A 211 -18.85 1.18 27.69
CA TYR A 211 -17.94 0.61 28.70
C TYR A 211 -16.68 1.48 28.91
N LEU A 212 -16.02 1.92 27.82
CA LEU A 212 -14.82 2.76 27.92
C LEU A 212 -15.12 4.12 28.57
N ARG A 213 -16.28 4.72 28.25
CA ARG A 213 -16.74 5.97 28.89
C ARG A 213 -17.04 5.76 30.38
N ASP A 214 -17.76 4.70 30.73
CA ASP A 214 -18.13 4.40 32.12
C ASP A 214 -16.89 4.10 32.98
N LEU A 215 -15.87 3.49 32.39
CA LEU A 215 -14.57 3.29 33.02
C LEU A 215 -13.78 4.60 33.23
N GLY A 216 -14.16 5.68 32.55
CA GLY A 216 -13.47 6.97 32.62
C GLY A 216 -12.27 7.10 31.67
N ILE A 217 -12.17 6.24 30.66
CA ILE A 217 -11.12 6.34 29.64
C ILE A 217 -11.41 7.52 28.72
N THR A 218 -10.41 8.37 28.49
CA THR A 218 -10.55 9.52 27.59
C THR A 218 -9.96 9.25 26.21
N SER A 219 -8.91 8.41 26.14
CA SER A 219 -8.11 8.19 24.95
C SER A 219 -7.78 6.72 24.80
N VAL A 220 -8.09 6.15 23.64
CA VAL A 220 -7.71 4.76 23.29
C VAL A 220 -6.42 4.79 22.49
N GLN A 221 -5.42 4.01 22.93
CA GLN A 221 -4.19 3.75 22.19
C GLN A 221 -4.28 2.36 21.57
N LEU A 222 -4.36 2.31 20.24
CA LEU A 222 -4.40 1.03 19.54
C LEU A 222 -2.98 0.48 19.39
N LEU A 223 -2.82 -0.82 19.60
CA LEU A 223 -1.71 -1.58 19.00
C LEU A 223 -1.70 -1.39 17.47
N PRO A 224 -0.57 -1.67 16.78
CA PRO A 224 -0.39 -1.40 15.35
C PRO A 224 -1.60 -1.74 14.47
N VAL A 225 -2.05 -0.74 13.70
CA VAL A 225 -3.17 -0.85 12.74
C VAL A 225 -2.75 -0.69 11.29
N HIS A 226 -1.48 -0.36 11.06
CA HIS A 226 -0.88 -0.37 9.73
C HIS A 226 -0.89 -1.81 9.18
N GLN A 227 -1.07 -1.95 7.86
CA GLN A 227 -1.01 -3.28 7.25
C GLN A 227 0.36 -3.90 7.53
N HIS A 228 0.35 -5.09 8.14
CA HIS A 228 1.55 -5.81 8.51
C HIS A 228 1.67 -7.16 7.80
N LEU A 229 2.83 -7.78 7.97
CA LEU A 229 3.13 -9.15 7.57
C LEU A 229 3.24 -10.07 8.78
N ASP A 230 2.90 -11.34 8.57
CA ASP A 230 3.29 -12.41 9.47
C ASP A 230 4.69 -12.92 9.08
N ASP A 231 5.61 -12.96 10.03
CA ASP A 231 6.97 -13.45 9.78
C ASP A 231 7.02 -14.95 9.46
N GLY A 232 7.98 -15.35 8.64
CA GLY A 232 8.04 -16.71 8.09
C GLY A 232 8.29 -17.79 9.10
N PHE A 233 9.03 -17.46 10.14
CA PHE A 233 9.25 -18.40 11.25
C PHE A 233 7.97 -18.60 12.08
N LEU A 234 7.02 -17.67 12.05
CA LEU A 234 5.69 -17.82 12.66
C LEU A 234 4.81 -18.69 11.75
N LEU A 235 4.74 -18.35 10.47
CA LEU A 235 3.93 -19.11 9.50
C LEU A 235 4.38 -20.56 9.39
N GLY A 236 5.69 -20.83 9.40
CA GLY A 236 6.24 -22.19 9.43
C GLY A 236 5.91 -23.00 10.68
N ARG A 237 5.29 -22.38 11.69
CA ARG A 237 4.80 -22.99 12.94
C ARG A 237 3.28 -22.87 13.10
N ASP A 238 2.57 -22.48 12.05
CA ASP A 238 1.12 -22.20 12.10
C ASP A 238 0.76 -21.12 13.15
N LEU A 239 1.65 -20.13 13.30
CA LEU A 239 1.48 -18.96 14.16
C LEU A 239 1.29 -17.70 13.30
N THR A 240 0.70 -16.67 13.92
CA THR A 240 0.48 -15.35 13.30
C THR A 240 1.10 -14.25 14.15
N ASN A 241 1.51 -13.15 13.52
CA ASN A 241 1.89 -11.93 14.21
C ASN A 241 0.64 -11.22 14.73
N TYR A 242 0.24 -11.60 15.94
CA TYR A 242 -0.94 -11.03 16.58
C TYR A 242 -0.78 -9.52 16.82
N TRP A 243 0.36 -9.07 17.36
CA TRP A 243 0.55 -7.66 17.72
C TRP A 243 0.70 -6.71 16.53
N GLY A 244 1.16 -7.20 15.37
CA GLY A 244 1.23 -6.41 14.14
C GLY A 244 2.47 -5.51 14.01
N TYR A 245 3.50 -5.67 14.83
CA TYR A 245 4.76 -4.90 14.75
C TYR A 245 5.66 -5.36 13.58
N ASN A 246 5.13 -5.40 12.35
CA ASN A 246 5.86 -5.72 11.13
C ASN A 246 5.20 -5.06 9.90
N THR A 247 5.14 -3.73 9.92
CA THR A 247 4.44 -2.91 8.93
C THR A 247 5.01 -3.05 7.51
N ILE A 248 4.14 -3.25 6.53
CA ILE A 248 4.48 -3.16 5.10
C ILE A 248 3.87 -1.95 4.39
N GLY A 249 2.78 -1.37 4.92
CA GLY A 249 2.16 -0.16 4.39
C GLY A 249 1.85 0.84 5.52
N PHE A 250 2.33 2.07 5.39
CA PHE A 250 2.25 3.10 6.44
C PHE A 250 1.03 4.03 6.35
N PHE A 251 0.16 3.82 5.35
CA PHE A 251 -0.96 4.71 5.04
C PHE A 251 -2.29 3.98 4.95
#